data_AF-A0A8T1AYU6-F1
#
_entry.id   AF-A0A8T1AYU6-F1
#
_cell.length_a   1.000
_cell.length_b   1.000
_cell.length_c   1.000
_cell.angle_alpha   90.00
_cell.angle_beta   90.00
_cell.angle_gamma   90.00
#
_symmetry.space_group_name_H-M   'P 1'
#
loop_
_entity.id
_entity.type
_entity.pdbx_description
1 polymer ?
#
loop_
_entity_poly.entity_id
_entity_poly.type
_entity_poly.pdbx_seq_one_letter_code
_entity_poly.pdbx_strand_id
1 'polypeptide(L)' 'MLFLTQPYGSLSVPEVKQLKKFLKISLDAGASQTVAFQLTAADWSVYYPQISQGLKLVAEDADMAIAVLG' A
#
# COMPACT_ATOMS: atom_id res chain seq x y z
N MET A 1 -10.64 0.78 -4.76
CA MET A 1 -9.30 0.15 -4.61
C MET A 1 -8.32 1.22 -4.15
N LEU A 2 -7.39 0.86 -3.25
CA LEU A 2 -6.33 1.75 -2.74
C LEU A 2 -4.96 1.24 -3.18
N PHE A 3 -4.21 2.13 -3.83
CA PHE A 3 -2.86 1.88 -4.29
C PHE A 3 -1.85 2.75 -3.56
N LEU A 4 -0.68 2.18 -3.29
CA LEU A 4 0.49 2.91 -2.80
C LEU A 4 1.61 2.86 -3.85
N THR A 5 2.28 3.98 -4.03
CA THR A 5 3.48 4.09 -4.85
C THR A 5 4.57 4.74 -4.02
N GLN A 6 5.68 4.02 -3.87
CA GLN A 6 6.93 4.58 -3.36
C GLN A 6 7.78 4.93 -4.59
N PRO A 7 7.99 6.21 -4.94
CA PRO A 7 8.75 6.59 -6.12
C PRO A 7 10.25 6.30 -5.98
N TYR A 8 10.77 6.33 -4.74
CA TYR A 8 12.17 6.11 -4.41
C TYR A 8 12.28 5.29 -3.12
N GLY A 9 13.15 4.30 -3.10
CA GLY A 9 13.35 3.39 -1.96
C GLY A 9 14.82 3.04 -1.80
N SER A 10 15.24 2.96 -0.54
CA SER A 10 16.65 2.76 -0.18
C SER A 10 16.99 1.29 0.11
N LEU A 11 16.01 0.50 0.54
CA LEU A 11 16.20 -0.91 0.92
C LEU A 11 15.82 -1.89 -0.19
N SER A 12 14.94 -1.49 -1.11
CA SER A 12 14.52 -2.32 -2.24
C SER A 12 14.17 -1.49 -3.47
N VAL A 13 14.15 -2.16 -4.63
CA VAL A 13 13.69 -1.55 -5.88
C VAL A 13 12.29 -0.97 -5.68
N PRO A 14 12.06 0.32 -6.00
CA PRO A 14 10.76 0.95 -5.80
C PRO A 14 9.69 0.27 -6.64
N GLU A 15 8.58 -0.09 -6.00
CA GLU A 15 7.43 -0.66 -6.70
C GLU A 15 6.44 0.44 -7.08
N VAL A 16 6.15 0.54 -8.37
CA VAL A 16 5.21 1.51 -8.90
C VAL A 16 3.78 0.93 -8.87
N LYS A 17 2.89 1.59 -8.12
CA LYS A 17 1.43 1.36 -8.09
C LYS A 17 0.98 0.00 -7.55
N GLN A 18 1.34 -0.31 -6.31
CA GLN A 18 0.92 -1.55 -5.63
C GLN A 18 -0.51 -1.44 -5.09
N LEU A 19 -1.38 -2.42 -5.42
CA LEU A 19 -2.70 -2.54 -4.78
C LEU A 19 -2.53 -3.04 -3.33
N LYS A 20 -2.93 -2.23 -2.34
CA LYS A 20 -2.77 -2.57 -0.92
C LYS A 20 -4.07 -2.99 -0.24
N LYS A 21 -5.16 -2.29 -0.54
CA LYS A 21 -6.48 -2.60 0.01
C LYS A 21 -7.53 -2.48 -1.08
N PHE A 22 -8.55 -3.31 -1.01
CA PHE A 22 -9.76 -3.13 -1.80
C PHE A 22 -10.97 -3.53 -0.98
N LEU A 23 -12.10 -2.90 -1.28
CA LEU A 23 -13.39 -3.26 -0.71
C LEU A 23 -14.36 -3.39 -1.87
N LYS A 24 -15.05 -4.51 -1.96
CA LYS A 24 -16.17 -4.70 -2.88
C LYS A 24 -17.43 -4.20 -2.18
N ILE A 25 -18.12 -3.25 -2.79
CA ILE A 25 -19.40 -2.74 -2.32
C ILE A 25 -20.48 -3.00 -3.38
N SER A 26 -21.72 -3.09 -2.93
CA SER A 26 -22.89 -3.15 -3.80
C SER A 26 -23.75 -1.95 -3.48
N LEU A 27 -24.12 -1.17 -4.49
CA LEU A 27 -24.93 0.02 -4.35
C LEU A 27 -26.14 -0.08 -5.29
N ASP A 28 -27.31 0.29 -4.78
CA ASP A 28 -28.49 0.48 -5.60
C ASP A 28 -28.37 1.78 -6.43
N ALA A 29 -29.23 1.92 -7.44
CA ALA A 29 -29.22 3.10 -8.29
C ALA A 29 -29.46 4.38 -7.48
N GLY A 30 -28.52 5.32 -7.58
CA GLY A 30 -28.56 6.59 -6.84
C GLY A 30 -28.06 6.52 -5.39
N ALA A 31 -27.67 5.35 -4.89
CA ALA A 31 -27.06 5.23 -3.57
C ALA A 31 -25.59 5.69 -3.58
N SER A 32 -25.12 6.20 -2.45
CA SER A 32 -23.71 6.53 -2.22
C SER A 32 -23.26 5.98 -0.87
N GLN A 33 -21.98 5.64 -0.77
CA GLN A 33 -21.38 5.13 0.46
C GLN A 33 -19.98 5.72 0.62
N THR A 34 -19.66 6.15 1.84
CA THR A 34 -18.29 6.48 2.22
C THR A 34 -17.51 5.20 2.51
N VAL A 35 -16.37 5.03 1.85
CA VAL A 35 -15.43 3.93 2.10
C VAL A 35 -14.20 4.49 2.78
N ALA A 36 -13.80 3.87 3.89
CA ALA A 36 -12.58 4.19 4.61
C ALA A 36 -11.58 3.03 4.52
N PHE A 37 -10.32 3.35 4.25
CA PHE A 37 -9.21 2.41 4.34
C PHE A 37 -8.27 2.88 5.44
N GLN A 38 -7.85 1.98 6.30
CA GLN A 38 -6.79 2.22 7.27
C GLN A 38 -5.49 1.64 6.76
N LEU A 39 -4.43 2.45 6.80
CA LEU A 39 -3.07 2.02 6.50
C LEU A 39 -2.28 1.87 7.79
N THR A 40 -1.38 0.91 7.79
CA THR A 40 -0.43 0.59 8.84
C THR A 40 0.96 0.47 8.24
N ALA A 41 2.02 0.61 9.05
CA ALA A 41 3.40 0.50 8.56
C ALA A 41 3.66 -0.78 7.75
N ALA A 42 2.99 -1.87 8.08
CA ALA A 42 3.09 -3.14 7.36
C ALA A 42 2.66 -3.03 5.88
N ASP A 43 1.76 -2.11 5.53
CA ASP A 43 1.24 -1.95 4.18
C ASP A 43 2.30 -1.41 3.20
N TRP A 44 3.33 -0.70 3.69
CA TRP A 44 4.46 -0.22 2.88
C TRP A 44 5.81 -0.75 3.36
N SER A 45 5.81 -1.73 4.25
CA SER A 45 7.06 -2.35 4.69
C SER A 45 7.62 -3.33 3.67
N VAL A 46 8.93 -3.45 3.65
CA VAL A 46 9.69 -4.38 2.82
C VAL A 46 10.51 -5.32 3.69
N TYR A 47 10.81 -6.52 3.20
CA TYR A 47 11.68 -7.45 3.92
C TYR A 47 13.16 -7.11 3.69
N TYR A 48 13.90 -6.90 4.77
CA TYR A 48 15.32 -6.53 4.73
C TYR A 48 16.11 -7.20 5.88
N PRO A 49 17.41 -7.54 5.68
CA PRO A 49 18.11 -7.66 4.39
C PRO A 49 17.56 -8.81 3.54
N GLN A 50 17.77 -8.78 2.23
CA GLN A 50 17.27 -9.85 1.34
C GLN A 50 17.99 -11.19 1.63
N ILE A 51 17.22 -12.27 1.68
CA ILE A 51 17.51 -13.72 1.81
C ILE A 51 18.78 -14.14 2.60
N SER A 52 18.61 -15.11 3.51
CA SER A 52 19.69 -15.80 4.27
C SER A 52 20.25 -15.10 5.50
N GLN A 53 19.77 -13.90 5.86
CA GLN A 53 20.22 -13.16 7.05
C GLN A 53 19.13 -12.94 8.12
N GLY A 54 18.00 -13.65 8.01
CA GLY A 54 16.83 -13.44 8.86
C GLY A 54 16.05 -12.21 8.41
N LEU A 55 14.92 -12.44 7.73
CA LEU A 55 14.13 -11.36 7.16
C LEU A 55 13.41 -10.59 8.28
N LYS A 56 13.56 -9.27 8.31
CA LYS A 56 12.74 -8.38 9.13
C LYS A 56 11.87 -7.54 8.23
N LEU A 57 10.62 -7.33 8.64
CA LEU A 57 9.72 -6.42 7.97
C LEU A 57 10.03 -5.00 8.44
N VAL A 58 10.40 -4.11 7.53
CA VAL A 58 10.86 -2.75 7.83
C VAL A 58 10.07 -1.76 6.97
N ALA A 59 9.48 -0.75 7.62
CA ALA A 59 8.92 0.41 6.95
C ALA A 59 10.01 1.48 6.78
N GLU A 60 10.27 1.89 5.55
CA GLU A 60 11.11 3.06 5.28
C GLU A 60 10.36 4.35 5.65
N ASP A 61 11.12 5.33 6.12
CA ASP A 61 10.67 6.72 6.12
C ASP A 61 10.81 7.26 4.70
N ALA A 62 9.69 7.40 4.00
CA ALA A 62 9.66 7.70 2.57
C ALA A 62 8.40 8.48 2.19
N ASP A 63 8.53 9.30 1.14
CA ASP A 63 7.38 9.95 0.51
C ASP A 63 6.55 8.90 -0.26
N MET A 64 5.26 8.85 0.05
CA MET A 64 4.33 7.88 -0.54
C MET A 64 3.24 8.61 -1.31
N ALA A 65 3.00 8.20 -2.56
CA ALA A 65 1.83 8.63 -3.31
C ALA A 65 0.67 7.64 -3.09
N ILE A 66 -0.50 8.18 -2.71
CA ILE A 66 -1.73 7.41 -2.50
C ILE A 66 -2.69 7.67 -3.65
N ALA A 67 -3.22 6.60 -4.26
CA ALA A 67 -4.27 6.71 -5.26
C ALA A 67 -5.48 5.84 -4.87
N VAL A 68 -6.67 6.44 -4.95
CA VAL A 68 -7.95 5.75 -4.71
C VAL A 68 -8.71 5.69 -6.03
N LEU A 69 -9.07 4.48 -6.46
CA LEU A 69 -9.95 4.25 -7.61
C LEU A 69 -11.31 3.80 -7.10
N GLY A 70 -12.34 4.60 -7.36
CA GLY A 70 -13.75 4.32 -7.05
C GLY A 70 -14.42 3.46 -8.12
#